data_AF-A0A831TI26-F1
#
_entry.id   AF-A0A831TI26-F1
#
_cell.length_a   1.000
_cell.length_b   1.000
_cell.length_c   1.000
_cell.angle_alpha   90.00
_cell.angle_beta   90.00
_cell.angle_gamma   90.00
#
_symmetry.space_group_name_H-M   'P 1'
#
loop_
_entity.id
_entity.type
_entity.pdbx_description
1 polymer ?
#
loop_
_entity_poly.entity_id
_entity_poly.type
_entity_poly.pdbx_seq_one_letter_code
_entity_poly.pdbx_strand_id
1 'polypeptide(L)' 'MERLAEWLKQAFKMDAVTFVEKHSHGHLCVGNVQERKVEFLVVTSGHVWRRSPGERSWRTTSVYVPDCVLF' A
#
# COMPACT_ATOMS: atom_id res chain seq x y z
N MET A 1 -2.06 9.95 7.22
CA MET A 1 -1.71 9.51 5.85
C MET A 1 -0.22 9.26 5.66
N GLU A 2 0.67 10.18 6.07
CA GLU A 2 2.12 9.94 6.01
C GLU A 2 2.58 8.71 6.79
N ARG A 3 1.98 8.45 7.97
CA ARG A 3 2.26 7.25 8.78
C ARG A 3 2.00 5.94 8.03
N LEU A 4 0.94 5.89 7.21
CA LEU A 4 0.61 4.72 6.40
C LEU A 4 1.63 4.49 5.28
N ALA A 5 2.01 5.56 4.58
CA ALA A 5 2.99 5.49 3.51
C ALA A 5 4.37 5.05 4.04
N GLU A 6 4.83 5.64 5.15
CA GLU A 6 6.08 5.24 5.80
C GLU A 6 6.04 3.80 6.29
N TRP A 7 4.92 3.37 6.87
CA TRP A 7 4.76 1.98 7.31
C TRP A 7 4.83 1.01 6.12
N LEU A 8 4.12 1.28 5.03
CA LEU A 8 4.17 0.48 3.81
C LEU A 8 5.57 0.43 3.21
N LYS A 9 6.28 1.57 3.22
CA LYS A 9 7.66 1.66 2.75
C LYS A 9 8.56 0.70 3.51
N GLN A 10 8.47 0.69 4.84
CA GLN A 10 9.26 -0.19 5.70
C GLN A 10 8.84 -1.66 5.54
N ALA A 11 7.54 -1.95 5.59
CA ALA A 11 6.99 -3.32 5.55
C ALA A 11 7.33 -4.04 4.25
N PHE A 12 7.31 -3.33 3.12
CA PHE A 12 7.55 -3.91 1.80
C PHE A 12 8.92 -3.59 1.21
N LYS A 13 9.82 -2.93 1.97
CA LYS A 13 11.16 -2.53 1.52
C LYS A 13 11.14 -1.72 0.21
N MET A 14 10.29 -0.69 0.17
CA MET A 14 10.18 0.21 -0.98
C MET A 14 11.17 1.37 -0.83
N ASP A 15 11.61 1.94 -1.95
CA ASP A 15 12.46 3.14 -1.97
C ASP A 15 11.66 4.38 -1.55
N ALA A 16 10.42 4.46 -2.04
CA ALA A 16 9.45 5.49 -1.70
C ALA A 16 8.04 4.91 -1.74
N VAL A 17 7.14 5.46 -0.93
CA VAL A 17 5.70 5.22 -1.01
C VAL A 17 4.99 6.56 -0.89
N THR A 18 4.07 6.83 -1.80
CA THR A 18 3.22 8.02 -1.76
C THR A 18 1.76 7.61 -1.65
N PHE A 19 1.02 8.38 -0.86
CA PHE A 19 -0.43 8.26 -0.86
C PHE A 19 -1.00 8.91 -2.13
N VAL A 20 -1.97 8.24 -2.76
CA VAL A 20 -2.60 8.73 -4.00
C VAL A 20 -4.03 9.16 -3.74
N GLU A 21 -4.87 8.26 -3.24
CA GLU A 21 -6.31 8.51 -3.17
C GLU A 21 -7.00 7.69 -2.08
N LYS A 22 -8.07 8.26 -1.50
CA LYS A 22 -8.96 7.56 -0.58
C LYS A 22 -10.17 7.09 -1.37
N HIS A 23 -10.39 5.78 -1.40
CA HIS A 23 -11.61 5.18 -1.91
C HIS A 23 -12.61 4.91 -0.78
N SER A 24 -13.86 4.65 -1.14
CA SER A 24 -14.93 4.29 -0.19
C SER A 24 -14.57 3.06 0.67
N HIS A 25 -13.67 2.19 0.19
CA HIS A 25 -13.30 0.93 0.83
C HIS A 25 -11.82 0.84 1.23
N GLY A 26 -11.04 1.92 1.15
CA GLY A 26 -9.63 1.89 1.51
C GLY A 26 -8.79 3.05 1.02
N HIS A 27 -7.48 2.90 1.13
CA HIS A 27 -6.46 3.88 0.75
C HIS A 27 -5.55 3.31 -0.33
N LEU A 28 -5.45 4.01 -1.46
CA LEU A 28 -4.51 3.68 -2.53
C LEU A 28 -3.19 4.40 -2.29
N CYS A 29 -2.11 3.62 -2.25
CA CYS A 29 -0.74 4.10 -2.16
C CYS A 29 0.07 3.54 -3.34
N VAL A 30 1.10 4.27 -3.76
CA VAL A 30 2.02 3.87 -4.81
C VAL A 30 3.42 3.81 -4.22
N GLY A 31 4.00 2.62 -4.23
CA GLY A 31 5.41 2.41 -3.93
C GLY A 31 6.27 2.36 -5.19
N ASN A 32 7.55 2.67 -5.03
CA ASN A 32 8.58 2.43 -6.04
C ASN A 32 9.66 1.53 -5.44
N VAL A 33 10.10 0.55 -6.22
CA VAL A 33 11.25 -0.30 -5.90
C VAL A 33 12.07 -0.51 -7.17
N GLN A 34 13.35 -0.14 -7.17
CA GLN A 34 14.23 -0.28 -8.35
C GLN A 34 13.60 0.31 -9.64
N GLU A 35 13.07 1.53 -9.54
CA GLU A 35 12.36 2.24 -10.62
C GLU A 35 11.07 1.57 -11.12
N ARG A 36 10.58 0.55 -10.41
CA ARG A 36 9.32 -0.13 -10.72
C ARG A 36 8.21 0.31 -9.79
N LYS A 37 7.10 0.76 -10.39
CA LYS A 37 5.89 1.17 -9.69
C LYS A 37 5.11 -0.04 -9.17
N VAL A 38 4.87 -0.10 -7.86
CA VAL A 38 4.03 -1.08 -7.19
C VAL A 38 2.84 -0.35 -6.56
N GLU A 39 1.64 -0.87 -6.73
CA GLU A 39 0.45 -0.28 -6.14
C GLU A 39 0.02 -1.07 -4.91
N PHE A 40 -0.37 -0.35 -3.87
CA PHE A 40 -0.88 -0.88 -2.61
C PHE A 40 -2.29 -0.35 -2.37
N LEU A 41 -3.24 -1.26 -2.16
CA LEU A 41 -4.57 -0.92 -1.70
C LEU A 41 -4.70 -1.41 -0.26
N VAL A 42 -4.81 -0.48 0.67
CA VAL A 42 -5.04 -0.76 2.08
C VAL A 42 -6.54 -0.64 2.32
N VAL A 43 -7.25 -1.77 2.39
CA VAL A 43 -8.70 -1.73 2.60
C VAL A 43 -9.02 -1.26 4.02
N THR A 44 -10.25 -0.79 4.25
CA THR A 44 -10.70 -0.27 5.56
C THR A 44 -10.56 -1.26 6.70
N SER A 45 -10.56 -2.56 6.41
CA SER A 45 -10.24 -3.62 7.37
C SER A 45 -8.74 -3.82 7.59
N GLY A 46 -7.88 -2.88 7.20
CA GLY A 46 -6.42 -2.92 7.37
C GLY A 46 -5.65 -3.92 6.49
N HIS A 47 -6.32 -4.74 5.69
CA HIS A 47 -5.62 -5.70 4.81
C HIS A 47 -4.91 -4.97 3.67
N VAL A 48 -3.68 -5.40 3.36
CA VAL A 48 -2.91 -4.85 2.25
C VAL A 48 -3.01 -5.74 1.02
N TRP A 49 -3.44 -5.14 -0.07
CA TRP A 49 -3.48 -5.74 -1.39
C TRP A 49 -2.40 -5.07 -2.23
N ARG A 50 -1.76 -5.83 -3.10
CA ARG A 50 -0.66 -5.36 -3.95
C ARG A 50 -0.95 -5.65 -5.42
N ARG A 51 -0.57 -4.73 -6.29
CA ARG A 51 -0.51 -4.94 -7.74
C ARG A 51 0.87 -4.58 -8.24
N SER A 52 1.57 -5.57 -8.80
CA SER A 52 2.93 -5.39 -9.33
C SER A 52 2.87 -4.76 -10.73
N PRO A 53 3.97 -4.17 -11.23
CA PRO A 53 3.99 -3.62 -12.58
C PRO A 53 3.63 -4.69 -13.61
N GLY A 54 2.68 -4.37 -14.49
CA GLY A 54 2.19 -5.27 -15.53
C GLY A 54 1.13 -6.28 -15.07
N GLU A 55 0.81 -6.37 -13.78
CA GLU A 55 -0.30 -7.20 -13.31
C GLU A 55 -1.64 -6.51 -13.52
N ARG A 56 -2.63 -7.24 -14.05
CA ARG A 56 -4.01 -6.73 -14.21
C ARG A 56 -4.85 -6.87 -12.95
N SER A 57 -4.47 -7.78 -12.06
CA SER A 57 -5.25 -8.16 -10.88
C SER A 57 -4.50 -7.84 -9.60
N TRP A 58 -5.24 -7.52 -8.55
CA TRP A 58 -4.70 -7.37 -7.21
C TRP A 58 -4.43 -8.73 -6.59
N ARG A 59 -3.39 -8.81 -5.75
CA ARG A 59 -3.09 -9.98 -4.92
C ARG A 59 -3.11 -9.60 -3.45
N THR A 60 -3.63 -10.48 -2.62
CA THR A 60 -3.53 -10.33 -1.17
C THR A 60 -2.08 -10.54 -0.75
N THR A 61 -1.63 -9.79 0.26
CA THR A 61 -0.25 -9.91 0.78
C THR A 61 -0.19 -10.64 2.12
N SER A 62 -1.34 -11.02 2.69
CA SER A 62 -1.49 -11.50 4.07
C SER A 62 -0.94 -10.54 5.15
N VAL A 63 -0.61 -9.31 4.77
CA VAL A 63 -0.14 -8.26 5.67
C VAL A 63 -1.32 -7.41 6.11
N TYR A 64 -1.33 -7.08 7.40
CA TYR A 64 -2.33 -6.24 8.05
C TYR A 64 -1.65 -4.97 8.58
N VAL A 65 -2.23 -3.81 8.27
CA VAL A 65 -1.77 -2.52 8.81
C VAL A 65 -2.34 -2.34 10.21
N PRO A 66 -1.52 -2.11 11.25
CA PRO A 66 -2.02 -1.85 12.60
C PRO A 66 -2.97 -0.65 12.65
N ASP A 67 -4.00 -0.72 13.48
CA ASP A 67 -5.00 0.36 13.62
C ASP A 67 -4.37 1.70 13.99
N CYS A 68 -3.31 1.68 14.81
CA CYS A 68 -2.57 2.88 15.20
C CYS A 68 -1.86 3.58 14.03
N VAL A 69 -1.73 2.94 12.88
CA VAL A 69 -1.15 3.50 11.64
C VAL A 69 -2.26 3.97 10.69
N LEU A 70 -3.42 3.31 10.72
CA LEU A 70 -4.60 3.66 9.91
C LEU A 70 -5.34 4.90 10.44
N PHE A 71 -5.40 5.07 11.77
CA PHE A 71 -6.14 6.13 12.47
C PHE A 71 -5.20 7.12 13.19
#